data_AF-A0A914AWF4-F1
#
_entry.id   AF-A0A914AWF4-F1
#
_cell.length_a   1.000
_cell.length_b   1.000
_cell.length_c   1.000
_cell.angle_alpha   90.00
_cell.angle_beta   90.00
_cell.angle_gamma   90.00
#
_symmetry.space_group_name_H-M   'P 1'
#
loop_
_entity.id
_entity.type
_entity.pdbx_description
1 polymer ?
#
loop_
_entity_poly.entity_id
_entity_poly.type
_entity_poly.pdbx_seq_one_letter_code
_entity_poly.pdbx_strand_id
1 'polypeptide(L)'
;MSIEIPSGLTDLLQDFTVAVLRERPDDLVEFAAQHFSKLHDLESKGKREVKFSEPADGDSDIDDEPPELPRNRFSRRKSVCAERYDPEAEDESENEPKVVFPKSDEQRARLAASVKNILLFRALEKEQMQQVLDAMFEKRTQPDDHIIDQDDDGDNFYVIDSGLYDIFVNGNKVGSYNNTGSFGELALMYNTPRAATIVATTPGSLWALDRSSFRRIVLKNAAKKRKMYETLLENVSMLKSLEPYERMNLADALETKKYSDGECIIAQGDEADGCYFIETGSVRITMKNKVLSFLHRHPNLLPSTLHTLRDTLGLVLLTAAIAVAWLRILTL
;
A
#
# COMPACT_ATOMS: atom_id res chain seq x y z
N MET A 1 -58.27 4.69 -15.35
CA MET A 1 -58.01 3.25 -15.15
C MET A 1 -57.21 3.12 -13.88
N SER A 2 -57.81 2.62 -12.80
CA SER A 2 -57.11 2.29 -11.56
C SER A 2 -56.41 0.95 -11.78
N ILE A 3 -55.07 0.97 -11.83
CA ILE A 3 -54.27 -0.25 -11.92
C ILE A 3 -54.18 -0.82 -10.51
N GLU A 4 -54.86 -1.93 -10.24
CA GLU A 4 -54.72 -2.67 -9.00
C GLU A 4 -53.41 -3.47 -9.06
N ILE A 5 -52.51 -3.23 -8.11
CA ILE A 5 -51.25 -3.97 -8.00
C ILE A 5 -51.56 -5.36 -7.44
N PRO A 6 -51.18 -6.46 -8.12
CA PRO A 6 -51.37 -7.80 -7.60
C PRO A 6 -50.67 -7.99 -6.25
N SER A 7 -51.37 -8.59 -5.30
CA SER A 7 -50.79 -8.97 -4.00
C SER A 7 -49.60 -9.92 -4.21
N GLY A 8 -48.45 -9.60 -3.62
CA GLY A 8 -47.21 -10.39 -3.73
C GLY A 8 -46.21 -9.90 -4.78
N LEU A 9 -46.61 -8.99 -5.69
CA LEU A 9 -45.67 -8.41 -6.65
C LEU A 9 -44.59 -7.55 -5.97
N THR A 10 -44.97 -6.83 -4.92
CA THR A 10 -44.04 -6.00 -4.13
C THR A 10 -42.96 -6.84 -3.48
N ASP A 11 -43.34 -7.96 -2.89
CA ASP A 11 -42.42 -8.84 -2.14
C ASP A 11 -41.48 -9.56 -3.10
N LEU A 12 -42.01 -10.06 -4.23
CA LEU A 12 -41.23 -10.68 -5.31
C LEU A 12 -40.14 -9.74 -5.85
N LEU A 13 -40.50 -8.48 -6.15
CA LEU A 13 -39.55 -7.50 -6.67
C LEU A 13 -38.56 -7.03 -5.60
N GLN A 14 -38.99 -6.96 -4.35
CA GLN A 14 -38.11 -6.62 -3.22
C GLN A 14 -37.05 -7.70 -3.02
N ASP A 15 -37.42 -8.98 -3.06
CA ASP A 15 -36.48 -10.10 -2.93
C ASP A 15 -35.46 -10.12 -4.07
N PHE A 16 -35.89 -9.92 -5.31
CA PHE A 16 -34.99 -9.78 -6.45
C PHE A 16 -34.02 -8.60 -6.28
N THR A 17 -34.52 -7.46 -5.80
CA THR A 17 -33.69 -6.27 -5.56
C THR A 17 -32.63 -6.53 -4.48
N VAL A 18 -32.98 -7.25 -3.42
CA VAL A 18 -32.03 -7.66 -2.37
C VAL A 18 -30.96 -8.60 -2.95
N ALA A 19 -31.34 -9.54 -3.83
CA ALA A 19 -30.38 -10.43 -4.48
C ALA A 19 -29.39 -9.67 -5.37
N VAL A 20 -29.88 -8.71 -6.18
CA VAL A 20 -29.03 -7.84 -7.01
C VAL A 20 -28.04 -7.04 -6.16
N LEU A 21 -28.49 -6.46 -5.04
CA LEU A 21 -27.61 -5.67 -4.16
C LEU A 21 -26.54 -6.51 -3.45
N ARG A 22 -26.82 -7.79 -3.18
CA ARG A 22 -25.88 -8.73 -2.55
C ARG A 22 -24.85 -9.27 -3.55
N GLU A 23 -25.31 -9.69 -4.71
CA GLU A 23 -24.48 -10.43 -5.68
C GLU A 23 -23.80 -9.51 -6.69
N ARG A 24 -24.28 -8.27 -6.85
CA ARG A 24 -23.73 -7.24 -7.75
C ARG A 24 -23.39 -7.79 -9.14
N PRO A 25 -24.36 -8.38 -9.86
CA PRO A 25 -24.13 -8.92 -11.20
C PRO A 25 -23.84 -7.81 -12.21
N ASP A 26 -22.96 -8.10 -13.18
CA ASP A 26 -22.63 -7.16 -14.27
C ASP A 26 -23.76 -7.05 -15.31
N ASP A 27 -24.55 -8.12 -15.51
CA ASP A 27 -25.75 -8.15 -16.36
C ASP A 27 -27.01 -8.45 -15.53
N LEU A 28 -27.89 -7.45 -15.40
CA LEU A 28 -29.12 -7.54 -14.63
C LEU A 28 -30.21 -8.38 -15.31
N VAL A 29 -30.21 -8.47 -16.64
CA VAL A 29 -31.26 -9.16 -17.41
C VAL A 29 -31.03 -10.66 -17.37
N GLU A 30 -29.79 -11.10 -17.58
CA GLU A 30 -29.41 -12.50 -17.44
C GLU A 30 -29.61 -12.97 -15.99
N PHE A 31 -29.21 -12.13 -15.03
CA PHE A 31 -29.42 -12.42 -13.62
C PHE A 31 -30.91 -12.54 -13.25
N ALA A 32 -31.78 -11.68 -13.79
CA ALA A 32 -33.22 -11.77 -13.59
C ALA A 32 -33.80 -13.09 -14.11
N ALA A 33 -33.42 -13.49 -15.33
CA ALA A 33 -33.87 -14.74 -15.92
C ALA A 33 -33.51 -15.94 -15.04
N GLN A 34 -32.25 -16.02 -14.61
CA GLN A 34 -31.78 -17.09 -13.74
C GLN A 34 -32.43 -17.06 -12.35
N HIS A 35 -32.59 -15.88 -11.75
CA HIS A 35 -33.19 -15.71 -10.43
C HIS A 35 -34.66 -16.17 -10.41
N PHE A 36 -35.46 -15.73 -11.38
CA PHE A 36 -36.87 -16.12 -11.45
C PHE A 36 -37.07 -17.58 -11.90
N SER A 37 -36.21 -18.13 -12.76
CA SER A 37 -36.22 -19.58 -13.08
C SER A 37 -35.96 -20.43 -11.84
N LYS A 38 -34.96 -20.08 -11.01
CA LYS A 38 -34.69 -20.78 -9.75
C LYS A 38 -35.85 -20.67 -8.76
N LEU A 39 -36.46 -19.49 -8.65
CA LEU A 39 -37.60 -19.24 -7.75
C LEU A 39 -38.82 -20.06 -8.18
N HIS A 40 -39.09 -20.12 -9.49
CA HIS A 40 -40.14 -20.94 -10.08
C HIS A 40 -39.94 -22.46 -9.83
N ASP A 41 -38.70 -22.95 -9.94
CA ASP A 41 -38.40 -24.38 -9.70
C ASP A 41 -38.57 -24.78 -8.23
N LEU A 42 -38.30 -23.86 -7.29
CA LEU A 42 -38.51 -24.08 -5.86
C LEU A 42 -40.00 -24.16 -5.52
N GLU A 43 -40.83 -23.29 -6.11
CA GLU A 43 -42.29 -23.37 -5.97
C GLU A 43 -42.88 -24.63 -6.60
N SER A 44 -42.31 -25.06 -7.73
CA SER A 44 -42.71 -26.29 -8.44
C SER A 44 -42.41 -27.56 -7.63
N LYS A 45 -41.31 -27.57 -6.88
CA LYS A 45 -40.92 -28.68 -6.00
C LYS A 45 -41.75 -28.74 -4.71
N GLY A 46 -42.26 -27.60 -4.23
CA GLY A 46 -43.11 -27.52 -3.03
C GLY A 46 -44.52 -28.13 -3.16
N LYS A 47 -45.00 -28.42 -4.38
CA LYS A 47 -46.35 -28.98 -4.64
C LYS A 47 -46.41 -30.49 -4.91
N ARG A 48 -45.29 -31.23 -4.87
CA ARG A 48 -45.31 -32.69 -5.07
C ARG A 48 -45.53 -33.42 -3.74
N GLU A 49 -46.80 -33.75 -3.44
CA GLU A 49 -47.14 -34.79 -2.46
C GLU A 49 -46.44 -36.11 -2.85
N VAL A 50 -45.68 -36.66 -1.91
CA VAL A 50 -44.95 -37.92 -2.05
C VAL A 50 -45.96 -39.09 -2.03
N LYS A 51 -46.29 -39.64 -3.20
CA LYS A 51 -46.87 -40.99 -3.32
C LYS A 51 -45.76 -41.98 -3.68
N PHE A 52 -45.59 -42.98 -2.83
CA PHE A 52 -44.58 -44.02 -2.91
C PHE A 52 -45.08 -45.17 -3.81
N SER A 53 -44.36 -45.50 -4.87
CA SER A 53 -44.42 -46.81 -5.53
C SER A 53 -43.12 -47.10 -6.29
N GLU A 54 -42.66 -48.35 -6.16
CA GLU A 54 -41.39 -48.96 -6.59
C GLU A 54 -41.17 -49.07 -8.13
N PRO A 55 -39.94 -49.45 -8.58
CA PRO A 55 -39.33 -48.91 -9.80
C PRO A 55 -39.53 -49.78 -11.04
N ALA A 56 -39.43 -49.15 -12.22
CA ALA A 56 -39.26 -49.84 -13.49
C ALA A 56 -38.32 -49.04 -14.42
N ASP A 57 -37.20 -49.69 -14.75
CA ASP A 57 -36.31 -49.61 -15.91
C ASP A 57 -36.17 -48.33 -16.75
N GLY A 58 -34.92 -47.84 -16.77
CA GLY A 58 -34.21 -47.41 -17.98
C GLY A 58 -34.32 -45.94 -18.38
N ASP A 59 -33.27 -45.15 -18.14
CA ASP A 59 -32.50 -44.49 -19.21
C ASP A 59 -31.19 -43.92 -18.67
N SER A 60 -30.23 -43.69 -19.56
CA SER A 60 -28.86 -43.22 -19.29
C SER A 60 -28.80 -41.82 -18.65
N ASP A 61 -28.31 -41.73 -17.42
CA ASP A 61 -27.95 -40.45 -16.81
C ASP A 61 -26.52 -40.05 -17.21
N ILE A 62 -26.42 -38.96 -17.96
CA ILE A 62 -25.19 -38.20 -18.16
C ILE A 62 -24.92 -37.50 -16.83
N ASP A 63 -23.87 -37.92 -16.13
CA ASP A 63 -23.33 -37.23 -14.94
C ASP A 63 -22.73 -35.88 -15.35
N ASP A 64 -23.58 -34.87 -15.55
CA ASP A 64 -23.17 -33.46 -15.60
C ASP A 64 -22.99 -32.97 -14.15
N GLU A 65 -21.89 -33.40 -13.52
CA GLU A 65 -21.51 -32.96 -12.18
C GLU A 65 -21.10 -31.47 -12.26
N PRO A 66 -21.87 -30.54 -11.65
CA PRO A 66 -21.55 -29.13 -11.70
C PRO A 66 -20.21 -28.86 -10.98
N PRO A 67 -19.35 -27.96 -11.48
CA PRO A 67 -18.06 -27.69 -10.86
C PRO A 67 -18.25 -27.29 -9.40
N GLU A 68 -17.68 -28.07 -8.48
CA GLU A 68 -17.73 -27.80 -7.06
C GLU A 68 -17.07 -26.45 -6.75
N LEU A 69 -17.88 -25.41 -6.47
CA LEU A 69 -17.36 -24.16 -5.92
C LEU A 69 -16.67 -24.45 -4.58
N PRO A 70 -15.51 -23.84 -4.27
CA PRO A 70 -14.77 -24.11 -3.05
C PRO A 70 -15.64 -23.81 -1.82
N ARG A 71 -16.15 -24.87 -1.19
CA ARG A 71 -16.98 -24.81 0.01
C ARG A 71 -16.10 -24.52 1.22
N ASN A 72 -15.76 -23.25 1.45
CA ASN A 72 -15.06 -22.89 2.68
C ASN A 72 -15.69 -21.69 3.41
N ARG A 73 -17.01 -21.79 3.68
CA ARG A 73 -17.77 -20.83 4.48
C ARG A 73 -17.40 -20.83 5.97
N PHE A 74 -16.60 -21.79 6.43
CA PHE A 74 -16.18 -21.96 7.84
C PHE A 74 -14.67 -21.95 8.04
N SER A 75 -13.88 -21.51 7.04
CA SER A 75 -12.43 -21.43 7.22
C SER A 75 -12.09 -20.40 8.29
N ARG A 76 -11.46 -20.85 9.37
CA ARG A 76 -10.99 -19.97 10.44
C ARG A 76 -9.83 -19.13 9.91
N ARG A 77 -9.97 -17.80 9.96
CA ARG A 77 -8.87 -16.88 9.64
C ARG A 77 -7.68 -17.18 10.57
N LYS A 78 -6.54 -17.51 9.98
CA LYS A 78 -5.29 -17.72 10.70
C LYS A 78 -4.55 -16.38 10.83
N SER A 79 -3.88 -16.18 11.96
CA SER A 79 -2.98 -15.04 12.14
C SER A 79 -1.73 -15.23 11.28
N VAL A 80 -1.17 -14.12 10.80
CA VAL A 80 0.12 -14.08 10.08
C VAL A 80 1.07 -13.17 10.82
N CYS A 81 2.36 -13.49 10.82
CA CYS A 81 3.40 -12.72 11.47
C CYS A 81 4.68 -12.76 10.61
N ALA A 82 5.46 -11.70 10.67
CA ALA A 82 6.76 -11.62 10.02
C ALA A 82 7.87 -11.57 11.08
N GLU A 83 9.12 -11.65 10.64
CA GLU A 83 10.26 -11.59 11.56
C GLU A 83 10.28 -10.25 12.32
N ARG A 84 10.72 -10.32 13.59
CA ARG A 84 10.92 -9.13 14.41
C ARG A 84 12.09 -8.33 13.85
N TYR A 85 11.90 -7.02 13.78
CA TYR A 85 12.92 -6.06 13.39
C TYR A 85 12.95 -4.98 14.45
N ASP A 86 14.14 -4.74 15.02
CA ASP A 86 14.37 -3.67 15.98
C ASP A 86 15.12 -2.53 15.27
N PRO A 87 14.44 -1.42 14.92
CA PRO A 87 15.07 -0.31 14.22
C PRO A 87 16.10 0.44 15.07
N GLU A 88 16.00 0.39 16.40
CA GLU A 88 16.87 1.14 17.31
C GLU A 88 18.17 0.39 17.60
N ALA A 89 18.13 -0.94 17.58
CA ALA A 89 19.33 -1.77 17.74
C ALA A 89 20.32 -1.62 16.56
N GLU A 90 19.84 -1.30 15.36
CA GLU A 90 20.68 -1.13 14.17
C GLU A 90 21.29 0.28 14.03
N ASP A 91 20.89 1.27 14.84
CA ASP A 91 21.48 2.62 14.84
C ASP A 91 22.95 2.60 15.32
N GLU A 92 23.38 1.58 16.07
CA GLU A 92 24.78 1.36 16.45
C GLU A 92 25.64 0.82 15.28
N SER A 93 25.02 0.45 14.16
CA SER A 93 25.65 -0.19 13.00
C SER A 93 25.65 0.70 11.74
N GLU A 94 26.04 1.98 11.86
CA GLU A 94 26.27 2.85 10.68
C GLU A 94 27.22 2.25 9.62
N ASN A 95 27.87 1.12 9.92
CA ASN A 95 28.77 0.35 9.07
C ASN A 95 28.20 -0.92 8.42
N GLU A 96 26.91 -1.25 8.53
CA GLU A 96 26.38 -2.36 7.72
C GLU A 96 26.37 -1.99 6.23
N PRO A 97 27.07 -2.75 5.38
CA PRO A 97 27.18 -2.41 3.96
C PRO A 97 25.80 -2.48 3.32
N LYS A 98 25.36 -1.36 2.72
CA LYS A 98 24.20 -1.36 1.84
C LYS A 98 24.42 -2.42 0.78
N VAL A 99 23.51 -3.38 0.69
CA VAL A 99 23.53 -4.40 -0.34
C VAL A 99 23.21 -3.70 -1.66
N VAL A 100 24.23 -3.54 -2.51
CA VAL A 100 24.09 -2.90 -3.82
C VAL A 100 24.54 -3.89 -4.88
N PHE A 101 23.58 -4.33 -5.70
CA PHE A 101 23.87 -5.11 -6.90
C PHE A 101 23.87 -4.17 -8.11
N PRO A 102 24.96 -4.11 -8.88
CA PRO A 102 25.08 -3.18 -10.00
C PRO A 102 24.07 -3.50 -11.10
N LYS A 103 23.48 -2.46 -11.70
CA LYS A 103 22.50 -2.53 -12.79
C LYS A 103 22.80 -1.42 -13.79
N SER A 104 22.56 -1.67 -15.07
CA SER A 104 22.58 -0.59 -16.06
C SER A 104 21.42 0.40 -15.84
N ASP A 105 21.58 1.63 -16.31
CA ASP A 105 20.53 2.65 -16.19
C ASP A 105 19.23 2.21 -16.89
N GLU A 106 19.33 1.52 -18.02
CA GLU A 106 18.19 0.97 -18.74
C GLU A 106 17.47 -0.13 -17.94
N GLN A 107 18.21 -1.08 -17.36
CA GLN A 107 17.63 -2.11 -16.49
C GLN A 107 16.96 -1.49 -15.27
N ARG A 108 17.62 -0.50 -14.64
CA ARG A 108 17.09 0.21 -13.48
C ARG A 108 15.79 0.94 -13.83
N ALA A 109 15.71 1.58 -14.99
CA ALA A 109 14.51 2.26 -15.46
C ALA A 109 13.35 1.28 -15.73
N ARG A 110 13.61 0.15 -16.41
CA ARG A 110 12.59 -0.89 -16.64
C ARG A 110 12.09 -1.49 -15.34
N LEU A 111 13.00 -1.85 -14.44
CA LEU A 111 12.68 -2.42 -13.14
C LEU A 111 11.84 -1.44 -12.30
N ALA A 112 12.22 -0.17 -12.26
CA ALA A 112 11.45 0.88 -11.58
C ALA A 112 10.03 1.02 -12.16
N ALA A 113 9.88 0.94 -13.49
CA ALA A 113 8.57 0.99 -14.14
C ALA A 113 7.70 -0.23 -13.79
N SER A 114 8.29 -1.43 -13.75
CA SER A 114 7.58 -2.67 -13.42
C SER A 114 7.07 -2.70 -11.98
N VAL A 115 7.83 -2.19 -11.01
CA VAL A 115 7.43 -2.23 -9.59
C VAL A 115 6.54 -1.07 -9.16
N LYS A 116 6.51 0.04 -9.90
CA LYS A 116 5.84 1.30 -9.50
C LYS A 116 4.36 1.13 -9.10
N ASN A 117 3.64 0.24 -9.78
CA ASN A 117 2.20 0.06 -9.58
C ASN A 117 1.84 -1.01 -8.54
N ILE A 118 2.83 -1.75 -8.03
CA ILE A 118 2.62 -2.76 -7.00
C ILE A 118 2.39 -2.05 -5.67
N LEU A 119 1.37 -2.50 -4.92
CA LEU A 119 0.88 -1.84 -3.69
C LEU A 119 1.99 -1.52 -2.69
N LEU A 120 2.92 -2.46 -2.48
CA LEU A 120 4.02 -2.33 -1.51
C LEU A 120 5.03 -1.24 -1.89
N PHE A 121 5.19 -0.98 -3.19
CA PHE A 121 6.19 -0.05 -3.70
C PHE A 121 5.61 1.33 -4.03
N ARG A 122 4.28 1.43 -4.24
CA ARG A 122 3.58 2.69 -4.53
C ARG A 122 3.73 3.73 -3.42
N ALA A 123 3.81 3.29 -2.17
CA ALA A 123 3.91 4.16 -1.01
C ALA A 123 5.35 4.59 -0.68
N LEU A 124 6.35 4.06 -1.40
CA LEU A 124 7.75 4.35 -1.12
C LEU A 124 8.17 5.68 -1.74
N GLU A 125 8.94 6.44 -0.98
CA GLU A 125 9.57 7.65 -1.48
C GLU A 125 10.69 7.32 -2.48
N LYS A 126 11.07 8.29 -3.32
CA LYS A 126 12.08 8.09 -4.37
C LYS A 126 13.37 7.48 -3.84
N GLU A 127 13.86 7.94 -2.69
CA GLU A 127 15.10 7.45 -2.07
C GLU A 127 14.96 5.99 -1.60
N GLN A 128 13.83 5.64 -0.99
CA GLN A 128 13.53 4.27 -0.56
C GLN A 128 13.41 3.33 -1.75
N MET A 129 12.75 3.79 -2.83
CA MET A 129 12.67 3.05 -4.08
C MET A 129 14.06 2.78 -4.65
N GLN A 130 14.99 3.75 -4.62
CA GLN A 130 16.36 3.51 -5.08
C GLN A 130 17.06 2.43 -4.24
N GLN A 131 16.92 2.47 -2.91
CA GLN A 131 17.51 1.46 -2.02
C GLN A 131 16.94 0.06 -2.27
N VAL A 132 15.62 -0.04 -2.51
CA VAL A 132 14.98 -1.29 -2.91
C VAL A 132 15.58 -1.81 -4.21
N LEU A 133 15.67 -0.96 -5.25
CA LEU A 133 16.25 -1.34 -6.53
C LEU A 133 17.72 -1.75 -6.39
N ASP A 134 18.50 -1.09 -5.53
CA ASP A 134 19.89 -1.44 -5.26
C ASP A 134 20.01 -2.84 -4.63
N ALA A 135 19.11 -3.19 -3.71
CA ALA A 135 19.08 -4.48 -3.01
C ALA A 135 18.58 -5.66 -3.87
N MET A 136 17.96 -5.41 -5.02
CA MET A 136 17.52 -6.50 -5.91
C MET A 136 18.71 -7.18 -6.60
N PHE A 137 18.77 -8.51 -6.59
CA PHE A 137 19.85 -9.29 -7.23
C PHE A 137 19.36 -10.01 -8.50
N GLU A 138 20.27 -10.23 -9.45
CA GLU A 138 19.96 -10.96 -10.68
C GLU A 138 19.89 -12.47 -10.39
N LYS A 139 18.83 -13.13 -10.83
CA LYS A 139 18.67 -14.58 -10.87
C LYS A 139 18.48 -15.02 -12.32
N ARG A 140 19.51 -15.65 -12.88
CA ARG A 140 19.46 -16.25 -14.22
C ARG A 140 18.76 -17.59 -14.17
N THR A 141 17.98 -17.90 -15.20
CA THR A 141 17.20 -19.13 -15.30
C THR A 141 17.47 -19.83 -16.62
N GLN A 142 17.45 -21.16 -16.59
CA GLN A 142 17.47 -22.05 -17.75
C GLN A 142 16.06 -22.64 -17.98
N PRO A 143 15.77 -23.18 -19.17
CA PRO A 143 14.56 -23.96 -19.39
C PRO A 143 14.43 -25.07 -18.36
N ASP A 144 13.20 -25.32 -17.93
CA ASP A 144 12.80 -26.29 -16.91
C ASP A 144 13.26 -25.96 -15.48
N ASP A 145 13.88 -24.79 -15.24
CA ASP A 145 14.14 -24.33 -13.88
C ASP A 145 12.82 -23.98 -13.17
N HIS A 146 12.66 -24.48 -11.94
CA HIS A 146 11.58 -24.08 -11.03
C HIS A 146 12.02 -22.83 -10.25
N ILE A 147 11.33 -21.71 -10.45
CA ILE A 147 11.67 -20.44 -9.80
C ILE A 147 11.09 -20.42 -8.38
N ILE A 148 9.84 -20.85 -8.28
CA ILE A 148 9.08 -21.07 -7.05
C ILE A 148 8.18 -22.29 -7.24
N ASP A 149 8.00 -23.07 -6.19
CA ASP A 149 7.09 -24.20 -6.14
C ASP A 149 5.88 -23.86 -5.28
N GLN A 150 4.71 -24.38 -5.65
CA GLN A 150 3.49 -24.21 -4.87
C GLN A 150 3.66 -24.85 -3.49
N ASP A 151 3.07 -24.22 -2.47
CA ASP A 151 3.10 -24.61 -1.06
C ASP A 151 4.47 -24.44 -0.35
N ASP A 152 5.54 -24.12 -1.09
CA ASP A 152 6.84 -23.77 -0.50
C ASP A 152 6.80 -22.42 0.22
N ASP A 153 7.70 -22.26 1.18
CA ASP A 153 7.89 -20.99 1.88
C ASP A 153 8.38 -19.90 0.92
N GLY A 154 7.70 -18.76 0.96
CA GLY A 154 8.00 -17.65 0.05
C GLY A 154 8.99 -16.66 0.63
N ASP A 155 10.26 -16.69 0.22
CA ASP A 155 11.27 -15.76 0.76
C ASP A 155 11.54 -14.52 -0.10
N ASN A 156 11.32 -14.64 -1.41
CA ASN A 156 11.68 -13.61 -2.39
C ASN A 156 10.47 -13.14 -3.21
N PHE A 157 10.55 -11.88 -3.63
CA PHE A 157 9.75 -11.31 -4.71
C PHE A 157 10.57 -11.28 -5.99
N TYR A 158 9.95 -11.58 -7.14
CA TYR A 158 10.63 -11.64 -8.43
C TYR A 158 9.98 -10.72 -9.46
N VAL A 159 10.81 -10.07 -10.27
CA VAL A 159 10.41 -9.28 -11.45
C VAL A 159 11.12 -9.83 -12.67
N ILE A 160 10.38 -10.06 -13.75
CA ILE A 160 10.93 -10.60 -15.00
C ILE A 160 11.65 -9.50 -15.78
N ASP A 161 12.92 -9.72 -16.13
CA ASP A 161 13.67 -8.87 -17.08
C ASP A 161 13.65 -9.48 -18.49
N SER A 162 13.73 -10.80 -18.60
CA SER A 162 13.60 -11.53 -19.88
C SER A 162 13.26 -13.00 -19.68
N GLY A 163 12.71 -13.65 -20.71
CA GLY A 163 12.35 -15.07 -20.72
C GLY A 163 10.85 -15.33 -20.71
N LEU A 164 10.48 -16.58 -20.95
CA LEU A 164 9.11 -17.09 -20.86
C LEU A 164 8.99 -17.97 -19.62
N TYR A 165 7.90 -17.81 -18.88
CA TYR A 165 7.66 -18.54 -17.64
C TYR A 165 6.22 -19.03 -17.58
N ASP A 166 6.01 -20.30 -17.28
CA ASP A 166 4.68 -20.89 -17.14
C ASP A 166 4.23 -20.93 -15.67
N ILE A 167 2.93 -20.70 -15.46
CA ILE A 167 2.29 -20.66 -14.15
C ILE A 167 1.45 -21.91 -13.98
N PHE A 168 1.71 -22.68 -12.92
CA PHE A 168 0.97 -23.88 -12.58
C PHE A 168 0.31 -23.76 -11.21
N VAL A 169 -0.94 -24.19 -11.09
CA VAL A 169 -1.68 -24.31 -9.83
C VAL A 169 -2.30 -25.69 -9.76
N ASN A 170 -2.01 -26.45 -8.70
CA ASN A 170 -2.41 -27.83 -8.52
C ASN A 170 -2.05 -28.71 -9.74
N GLY A 171 -0.87 -28.47 -10.33
CA GLY A 171 -0.38 -29.17 -11.52
C GLY A 171 -0.96 -28.71 -12.87
N ASN A 172 -1.99 -27.86 -12.87
CA ASN A 172 -2.59 -27.35 -14.11
C ASN A 172 -1.96 -26.03 -14.53
N LYS A 173 -1.61 -25.89 -15.81
CA LYS A 173 -1.13 -24.63 -16.37
C LYS A 173 -2.27 -23.61 -16.41
N VAL A 174 -2.16 -22.54 -15.62
CA VAL A 174 -3.18 -21.48 -15.51
C VAL A 174 -2.81 -20.19 -16.25
N GLY A 175 -1.55 -20.06 -16.68
CA GLY A 175 -1.09 -18.88 -17.40
C GLY A 175 0.38 -18.94 -17.75
N SER A 176 0.89 -17.85 -18.32
CA SER A 176 2.30 -17.69 -18.67
C SER A 176 2.70 -16.22 -18.68
N TYR A 177 3.93 -15.93 -18.28
CA TYR A 177 4.58 -14.64 -18.45
C TYR A 177 5.44 -14.63 -19.71
N ASN A 178 5.49 -13.46 -20.37
CA ASN A 178 6.28 -13.25 -21.56
C ASN A 178 7.13 -11.98 -21.41
N ASN A 179 8.41 -12.16 -21.08
CA ASN A 179 9.43 -11.11 -20.91
C ASN A 179 9.06 -9.95 -19.95
N THR A 180 7.95 -10.06 -19.23
CA THR A 180 7.36 -9.01 -18.40
C THR A 180 6.52 -9.66 -17.30
N GLY A 181 6.33 -8.93 -16.21
CA GLY A 181 5.54 -9.37 -15.07
C GLY A 181 6.36 -9.48 -13.79
N SER A 182 5.66 -9.72 -12.70
CA SER A 182 6.25 -9.89 -11.38
C SER A 182 5.39 -10.83 -10.56
N PHE A 183 5.97 -11.54 -9.61
CA PHE A 183 5.25 -12.49 -8.77
C PHE A 183 5.87 -12.61 -7.39
N GLY A 184 5.02 -13.00 -6.42
CA GLY A 184 5.43 -13.26 -5.06
C GLY A 184 5.56 -12.01 -4.19
N GLU A 185 4.84 -10.92 -4.47
CA GLU A 185 4.96 -9.70 -3.65
C GLU A 185 4.52 -9.92 -2.19
N LEU A 186 3.56 -10.82 -1.95
CA LEU A 186 3.09 -11.15 -0.59
C LEU A 186 4.20 -11.74 0.29
N ALA A 187 5.19 -12.41 -0.32
CA ALA A 187 6.36 -12.93 0.40
C ALA A 187 7.17 -11.82 1.08
N LEU A 188 7.08 -10.56 0.65
CA LEU A 188 7.75 -9.44 1.31
C LEU A 188 7.07 -9.00 2.61
N MET A 189 5.79 -9.37 2.79
CA MET A 189 5.00 -8.93 3.94
C MET A 189 5.13 -9.87 5.13
N TYR A 190 4.99 -11.17 4.90
CA TYR A 190 5.04 -12.23 5.92
C TYR A 190 5.25 -13.59 5.26
N ASN A 191 5.58 -14.61 6.07
CA ASN A 191 5.72 -15.95 5.54
C ASN A 191 4.38 -16.51 5.08
N THR A 192 4.29 -16.82 3.79
CA THR A 192 3.12 -17.44 3.17
C THR A 192 3.57 -18.53 2.22
N PRO A 193 2.89 -19.69 2.24
CA PRO A 193 3.06 -20.70 1.21
C PRO A 193 2.77 -20.09 -0.17
N ARG A 194 3.55 -20.48 -1.18
CA ARG A 194 3.32 -20.04 -2.57
C ARG A 194 2.01 -20.60 -3.09
N ALA A 195 1.21 -19.75 -3.73
CA ALA A 195 -0.08 -20.17 -4.32
C ALA A 195 0.07 -20.88 -5.68
N ALA A 196 1.23 -20.82 -6.31
CA ALA A 196 1.48 -21.35 -7.65
C ALA A 196 2.96 -21.72 -7.82
N THR A 197 3.21 -22.66 -8.73
CA THR A 197 4.54 -23.03 -9.21
C THR A 197 4.85 -22.21 -10.47
N ILE A 198 6.06 -21.66 -10.58
CA ILE A 198 6.54 -20.92 -11.76
C ILE A 198 7.75 -21.64 -12.33
N VAL A 199 7.68 -22.02 -13.60
CA VAL A 199 8.75 -22.75 -14.31
C VAL A 199 9.21 -21.94 -15.51
N ALA A 200 10.53 -21.86 -15.74
CA ALA A 200 11.09 -21.23 -16.92
C ALA A 200 10.93 -22.13 -18.15
N THR A 201 10.42 -21.58 -19.25
CA THR A 201 10.31 -22.29 -20.54
C THR A 201 11.49 -21.98 -21.47
N THR A 202 12.16 -20.84 -21.26
CA THR A 202 13.32 -20.40 -22.04
C THR A 202 14.43 -19.94 -21.10
N PRO A 203 15.69 -19.81 -21.58
CA PRO A 203 16.69 -19.06 -20.84
C PRO A 203 16.16 -17.63 -20.56
N GLY A 204 16.41 -17.13 -19.37
CA GLY A 204 15.85 -15.86 -18.91
C GLY A 204 16.61 -15.25 -17.75
N SER A 205 16.16 -14.08 -17.33
CA SER A 205 16.72 -13.37 -16.17
C SER A 205 15.61 -12.68 -15.38
N LEU A 206 15.74 -12.76 -14.06
CA LEU A 206 14.82 -12.21 -13.08
C LEU A 206 15.59 -11.29 -12.12
N TRP A 207 14.91 -10.26 -11.60
CA TRP A 207 15.35 -9.51 -10.45
C TRP A 207 14.64 -10.01 -9.21
N ALA A 208 15.39 -10.45 -8.20
CA ALA A 208 14.87 -10.96 -6.95
C ALA A 208 15.11 -9.98 -5.80
N LEU A 209 14.15 -9.86 -4.89
CA LEU A 209 14.27 -9.11 -3.64
C LEU A 209 13.86 -9.99 -2.48
N ASP A 210 14.72 -10.12 -1.48
CA ASP A 210 14.41 -10.89 -0.29
C ASP A 210 13.57 -10.08 0.72
N ARG A 211 12.74 -10.78 1.49
CA ARG A 211 11.88 -10.19 2.53
C ARG A 211 12.68 -9.37 3.54
N SER A 212 13.82 -9.88 4.01
CA SER A 212 14.59 -9.26 5.09
C SER A 212 15.14 -7.90 4.67
N SER A 213 15.67 -7.80 3.44
CA SER A 213 16.19 -6.56 2.86
C SER A 213 15.08 -5.54 2.64
N PHE A 214 13.94 -5.97 2.10
CA PHE A 214 12.79 -5.08 1.94
C PHE A 214 12.31 -4.51 3.28
N ARG A 215 12.07 -5.39 4.26
CA ARG A 215 11.61 -4.99 5.61
C ARG A 215 12.61 -4.06 6.29
N ARG A 216 13.90 -4.37 6.24
CA ARG A 216 14.96 -3.51 6.78
C ARG A 216 14.94 -2.13 6.12
N ILE A 217 14.88 -2.04 4.79
CA ILE A 217 14.82 -0.76 4.08
C ILE A 217 13.60 0.06 4.52
N VAL A 218 12.41 -0.54 4.54
CA VAL A 218 11.17 0.17 4.87
C VAL A 218 11.15 0.61 6.34
N LEU A 219 11.44 -0.29 7.27
CA LEU A 219 11.35 -0.04 8.70
C LEU A 219 12.47 0.89 9.20
N LYS A 220 13.70 0.73 8.71
CA LYS A 220 14.82 1.62 9.05
C LYS A 220 14.56 3.06 8.61
N ASN A 221 14.07 3.24 7.37
CA ASN A 221 13.75 4.59 6.89
C ASN A 221 12.57 5.22 7.63
N ALA A 222 11.53 4.43 7.97
CA ALA A 222 10.41 4.92 8.77
C ALA A 222 10.85 5.36 10.17
N ALA A 223 11.69 4.56 10.85
CA ALA A 223 12.24 4.90 12.16
C ALA A 223 13.14 6.14 12.09
N LYS A 224 14.03 6.22 11.10
CA LYS A 224 14.88 7.39 10.87
C LYS A 224 14.06 8.66 10.64
N LYS A 225 13.00 8.57 9.84
CA LYS A 225 12.09 9.71 9.58
C LYS A 225 11.38 10.15 10.85
N ARG A 226 10.88 9.21 11.66
CA ARG A 226 10.25 9.50 12.96
C ARG A 226 11.21 10.20 13.93
N LYS A 227 12.43 9.68 14.08
CA LYS A 227 13.48 10.28 14.95
C LYS A 227 13.88 11.69 14.50
N MET A 228 13.97 11.90 13.19
CA MET A 228 14.24 13.22 12.61
C MET A 228 13.12 14.22 12.94
N TYR A 229 11.85 13.80 12.77
CA TYR A 229 10.69 14.65 13.07
C TYR A 229 10.56 14.95 14.56
N GLU A 230 10.78 13.96 15.43
CA GLU A 230 10.80 14.17 16.87
C GLU A 230 11.86 15.19 17.28
N THR A 231 13.09 15.05 16.76
CA THR A 231 14.19 15.98 17.02
C THR A 231 13.84 17.39 16.51
N LEU A 232 13.18 17.50 15.36
CA LEU A 232 12.73 18.78 14.83
C LEU A 232 11.72 19.43 15.78
N LEU A 233 10.70 18.70 16.22
CA LEU A 233 9.64 19.20 17.09
C LEU A 233 10.14 19.57 18.50
N GLU A 234 11.12 18.84 19.03
CA GLU A 234 11.75 19.14 20.31
C GLU A 234 12.45 20.50 20.34
N ASN A 235 13.05 20.89 19.20
CA ASN A 235 13.73 22.17 19.07
C ASN A 235 12.78 23.37 18.92
N VAL A 236 11.49 23.12 18.67
CA VAL A 236 10.49 24.18 18.53
C VAL A 236 10.03 24.64 19.91
N SER A 237 10.42 25.86 20.30
CA SER A 237 10.13 26.42 21.63
C SER A 237 8.65 26.44 21.99
N MET A 238 7.76 26.62 21.01
CA MET A 238 6.30 26.63 21.20
C MET A 238 5.73 25.26 21.56
N LEU A 239 6.43 24.16 21.21
CA LEU A 239 5.95 22.78 21.40
C LEU A 239 6.59 22.09 22.62
N LYS A 240 7.44 22.81 23.37
CA LYS A 240 8.14 22.26 24.56
C LYS A 240 7.21 21.87 25.71
N SER A 241 5.98 22.37 25.73
CA SER A 241 4.98 22.01 26.73
C SER A 241 4.31 20.66 26.44
N LEU A 242 4.48 20.10 25.24
CA LEU A 242 3.89 18.82 24.86
C LEU A 242 4.68 17.65 25.45
N GLU A 243 3.96 16.64 25.92
CA GLU A 243 4.55 15.40 26.39
C GLU A 243 5.17 14.59 25.24
N PRO A 244 6.12 13.67 25.50
CA PRO A 244 6.75 12.87 24.45
C PRO A 244 5.76 12.13 23.54
N TYR A 245 4.72 11.53 24.13
CA TYR A 245 3.69 10.83 23.35
C TYR A 245 2.85 11.78 22.46
N GLU A 246 2.54 12.98 22.95
CA GLU A 246 1.83 14.00 22.16
C GLU A 246 2.69 14.50 20.99
N ARG A 247 3.98 14.71 21.22
CA ARG A 247 4.95 15.05 20.16
C ARG A 247 5.07 13.93 19.13
N MET A 248 5.04 12.67 19.56
CA MET A 248 5.07 11.52 18.65
C MET A 248 3.82 11.48 17.76
N ASN A 249 2.63 11.73 18.31
CA ASN A 249 1.40 11.82 17.51
C ASN A 249 1.48 12.96 16.48
N LEU A 250 2.07 14.10 16.86
CA LEU A 250 2.30 15.21 15.93
C LEU A 250 3.29 14.81 14.84
N ALA A 251 4.39 14.13 15.20
CA ALA A 251 5.40 13.66 14.25
C ALA A 251 4.82 12.69 13.21
N ASP A 252 3.96 11.76 13.63
CA ASP A 252 3.30 10.81 12.72
C ASP A 252 2.28 11.51 11.79
N ALA A 253 1.77 12.69 12.16
CA ALA A 253 0.84 13.49 11.35
C ALA A 253 1.54 14.50 10.41
N LEU A 254 2.87 14.64 10.47
CA LEU A 254 3.60 15.58 9.61
C LEU A 254 3.65 15.11 8.16
N GLU A 255 3.26 16.00 7.24
CA GLU A 255 3.35 15.78 5.80
C GLU A 255 4.52 16.52 5.17
N THR A 256 5.29 15.84 4.32
CA THR A 256 6.40 16.44 3.58
C THR A 256 5.88 17.12 2.31
N LYS A 257 6.04 18.45 2.20
CA LYS A 257 5.82 19.21 0.96
C LYS A 257 7.15 19.66 0.36
N LYS A 258 7.27 19.59 -0.98
CA LYS A 258 8.47 20.00 -1.73
C LYS A 258 8.14 21.21 -2.59
N TYR A 259 9.04 22.18 -2.60
CA TYR A 259 8.91 23.43 -3.36
C TYR A 259 10.16 23.63 -4.23
N SER A 260 9.97 24.18 -5.41
CA SER A 260 11.05 24.56 -6.33
C SER A 260 11.61 25.94 -5.96
N ASP A 261 12.81 26.26 -6.46
CA ASP A 261 13.38 27.60 -6.25
C ASP A 261 12.46 28.70 -6.83
N GLY A 262 12.22 29.74 -6.04
CA GLY A 262 11.30 30.83 -6.36
C GLY A 262 9.81 30.52 -6.20
N GLU A 263 9.42 29.29 -5.85
CA GLU A 263 8.00 28.94 -5.62
C GLU A 263 7.48 29.59 -4.33
N CYS A 264 6.29 30.18 -4.39
CA CYS A 264 5.67 30.82 -3.24
C CYS A 264 5.02 29.76 -2.34
N ILE A 265 5.51 29.64 -1.10
CA ILE A 265 4.98 28.70 -0.10
C ILE A 265 3.71 29.25 0.56
N ILE A 266 3.74 30.52 0.98
CA ILE A 266 2.62 31.22 1.64
C ILE A 266 2.57 32.63 1.08
N ALA A 267 1.40 33.07 0.60
CA ALA A 267 1.22 34.44 0.15
C ALA A 267 0.66 35.33 1.27
N GLN A 268 1.15 36.57 1.33
CA GLN A 268 0.69 37.54 2.32
C GLN A 268 -0.78 37.90 2.08
N GLY A 269 -1.63 37.62 3.07
CA GLY A 269 -3.07 37.89 3.03
C GLY A 269 -3.92 36.64 2.91
N ASP A 270 -3.30 35.47 2.67
CA ASP A 270 -4.00 34.19 2.65
C ASP A 270 -4.39 33.76 4.07
N GLU A 271 -5.48 32.98 4.15
CA GLU A 271 -5.87 32.32 5.39
C GLU A 271 -4.81 31.28 5.78
N ALA A 272 -4.38 31.30 7.04
CA ALA A 272 -3.39 30.36 7.53
C ALA A 272 -4.03 28.96 7.67
N ASP A 273 -3.57 28.02 6.86
CA ASP A 273 -4.07 26.64 6.81
C ASP A 273 -3.29 25.68 7.73
N GLY A 274 -2.08 26.06 8.16
CA GLY A 274 -1.27 25.20 9.00
C GLY A 274 0.07 25.80 9.44
N CYS A 275 0.84 24.98 10.15
CA CYS A 275 2.20 25.27 10.56
C CYS A 275 3.18 24.53 9.65
N TYR A 276 4.25 25.21 9.23
CA TYR A 276 5.26 24.66 8.34
C TYR A 276 6.62 24.60 9.05
N PHE A 277 7.33 23.49 8.84
CA PHE A 277 8.68 23.30 9.35
C PHE A 277 9.65 23.05 8.20
N ILE A 278 10.82 23.69 8.25
CA ILE A 278 11.85 23.52 7.22
C ILE A 278 12.65 22.26 7.52
N GLU A 279 12.39 21.19 6.77
CA GLU A 279 13.16 19.95 6.85
C GLU A 279 14.55 20.13 6.24
N THR A 280 14.61 20.65 5.01
CA THR A 280 15.82 20.93 4.24
C THR A 280 15.68 22.21 3.42
N GLY A 281 16.79 22.88 3.13
CA GLY A 281 16.82 24.09 2.31
C GLY A 281 16.80 25.40 3.11
N SER A 282 16.45 26.50 2.44
CA SER A 282 16.36 27.83 3.02
C SER A 282 15.19 28.59 2.41
N VAL A 283 14.45 29.32 3.25
CA VAL A 283 13.26 30.04 2.84
C VAL A 283 13.46 31.53 3.07
N ARG A 284 13.18 32.34 2.05
CA ARG A 284 13.22 33.80 2.15
C ARG A 284 11.82 34.31 2.51
N ILE A 285 11.73 35.10 3.58
CA ILE A 285 10.47 35.75 3.98
C ILE A 285 10.50 37.22 3.58
N THR A 286 9.51 37.63 2.80
CA THR A 286 9.30 39.01 2.38
C THR A 286 7.88 39.47 2.73
N MET A 287 7.75 40.66 3.30
CA MET A 287 6.44 41.35 3.39
C MET A 287 6.44 42.54 2.42
N LYS A 288 5.28 42.92 1.89
CA LYS A 288 5.16 44.10 1.02
C LYS A 288 5.82 45.31 1.72
N ASN A 289 6.87 45.83 1.09
CA ASN A 289 7.77 46.92 1.52
C ASN A 289 8.90 46.62 2.54
N LYS A 290 9.26 45.37 2.85
CA LYS A 290 10.52 45.03 3.57
C LYS A 290 10.89 43.54 3.44
N VAL A 291 12.16 43.24 3.13
CA VAL A 291 12.72 41.89 3.34
C VAL A 291 12.92 41.71 4.83
N LEU A 292 12.29 40.70 5.43
CA LEU A 292 12.28 40.52 6.89
C LEU A 292 13.40 39.60 7.38
N SER A 293 13.62 38.46 6.73
CA SER A 293 14.63 37.48 7.18
C SER A 293 14.87 36.35 6.16
N PHE A 294 16.01 35.68 6.29
CA PHE A 294 16.29 34.38 5.69
C PHE A 294 16.21 33.31 6.77
N LEU A 295 15.35 32.31 6.58
CA LEU A 295 15.30 31.13 7.43
C LEU A 295 16.20 30.05 6.84
N HIS A 296 17.11 29.54 7.68
CA HIS A 296 17.96 28.41 7.36
C HIS A 296 17.64 27.26 8.32
N ARG A 297 17.86 26.02 7.88
CA ARG A 297 17.94 24.87 8.78
C ARG A 297 19.09 25.13 9.78
N HIS A 298 18.84 25.05 11.07
CA HIS A 298 19.90 25.14 12.08
C HIS A 298 20.73 23.84 12.03
N PRO A 299 22.02 23.86 11.63
CA PRO A 299 22.84 22.65 11.62
C PRO A 299 23.53 22.51 12.99
N ASN A 300 23.34 21.36 13.65
CA ASN A 300 24.17 20.81 14.74
C ASN A 300 24.75 21.82 15.76
N LEU A 301 24.14 21.94 16.94
CA LEU A 301 24.83 22.46 18.13
C LEU A 301 25.46 21.29 18.90
N LEU A 302 26.77 21.09 18.73
CA LEU A 302 27.57 20.31 19.67
C LEU A 302 27.63 21.02 21.03
N PRO A 303 27.64 20.29 22.16
CA PRO A 303 27.65 20.88 23.49
C PRO A 303 29.09 21.19 23.90
N SER A 304 29.64 22.30 23.44
CA SER A 304 30.74 23.04 24.11
C SER A 304 31.33 24.08 23.17
N THR A 305 31.02 25.36 23.42
CA THR A 305 31.98 26.45 23.61
C THR A 305 31.26 27.80 23.64
N LEU A 306 31.39 28.45 24.80
CA LEU A 306 31.58 29.89 25.04
C LEU A 306 30.52 30.85 24.47
N HIS A 307 29.74 31.48 25.36
CA HIS A 307 30.05 32.80 25.93
C HIS A 307 30.33 33.87 24.85
N THR A 308 29.59 34.97 24.95
CA THR A 308 29.61 36.17 24.10
C THR A 308 29.09 36.01 22.67
N LEU A 309 27.78 36.20 22.50
CA LEU A 309 27.26 37.31 21.69
C LEU A 309 25.80 37.56 22.05
N ARG A 310 25.61 38.76 22.57
CA ARG A 310 24.36 39.42 22.92
C ARG A 310 23.62 39.73 21.62
N ASP A 311 22.82 38.80 21.13
CA ASP A 311 21.76 39.05 20.12
C ASP A 311 20.48 38.30 20.52
N THR A 312 20.03 38.62 21.73
CA THR A 312 18.64 38.51 22.14
C THR A 312 17.80 39.43 21.24
N LEU A 313 17.19 38.92 20.16
CA LEU A 313 15.96 39.45 19.51
C LEU A 313 15.47 38.67 18.26
N GLY A 314 15.99 37.46 17.98
CA GLY A 314 15.60 36.69 16.77
C GLY A 314 14.49 35.65 16.93
N LEU A 315 14.14 35.25 18.16
CA LEU A 315 13.13 34.19 18.40
C LEU A 315 11.81 34.70 19.01
N VAL A 316 11.63 36.03 19.11
CA VAL A 316 10.47 36.66 19.74
C VAL A 316 9.40 37.12 18.72
N LEU A 317 9.68 37.04 17.41
CA LEU A 317 8.74 37.52 16.39
C LEU A 317 7.77 36.49 15.82
N LEU A 318 7.83 35.22 16.24
CA LEU A 318 6.82 34.22 15.84
C LEU A 318 5.56 34.27 16.73
N THR A 319 5.63 34.83 17.94
CA THR A 319 4.46 34.98 18.81
C THR A 319 3.69 36.28 18.58
N ALA A 320 4.34 37.36 18.12
CA ALA A 320 3.66 38.63 17.88
C ALA A 320 2.91 38.69 16.53
N ALA A 321 3.47 38.12 15.45
CA ALA A 321 2.84 38.23 14.13
C ALA A 321 1.61 37.31 13.97
N ILE A 322 1.63 36.12 14.58
CA ILE A 322 0.51 35.17 14.52
C ILE A 322 -0.60 35.58 15.51
N ALA A 323 -0.26 36.14 16.68
CA ALA A 323 -1.25 36.62 17.64
C ALA A 323 -1.97 37.92 17.22
N VAL A 324 -1.31 38.83 16.48
CA VAL A 324 -1.96 40.05 15.98
C VAL A 324 -2.94 39.74 14.83
N ALA A 325 -2.70 38.69 14.05
CA ALA A 325 -3.66 38.21 13.06
C ALA A 325 -4.92 37.60 13.71
N TRP A 326 -4.76 36.88 14.83
CA TRP A 326 -5.89 36.33 15.59
C TRP A 326 -6.74 37.40 16.30
N LEU A 327 -6.14 38.49 16.81
CA LEU A 327 -6.90 39.53 17.51
C LEU A 327 -7.73 40.46 16.59
N ARG A 328 -7.37 40.57 15.30
CA ARG A 328 -8.10 41.42 14.33
C ARG A 328 -9.28 40.73 13.64
N ILE A 329 -9.35 39.40 13.67
CA ILE A 329 -10.47 38.63 13.11
C ILE A 329 -11.66 38.56 14.08
N LEU A 330 -11.44 38.81 15.38
CA LEU A 330 -12.50 38.88 16.40
C LEU A 330 -13.06 40.30 16.65
N THR A 331 -12.63 41.32 15.90
CA THR A 331 -13.08 42.71 16.05
C THR A 331 -13.51 43.40 14.75
N LEU A 332 -13.94 42.64 13.73
CA LEU A 332 -14.65 43.16 12.56
C LEU A 332 -16.00 42.47 12.37
#